data_AF-A0A2A4TAX8-F1
#
_entry.id   AF-A0A2A4TAX8-F1
#
_cell.length_a   1.000
_cell.length_b   1.000
_cell.length_c   1.000
_cell.angle_alpha   90.00
_cell.angle_beta   90.00
_cell.angle_gamma   90.00
#
_symmetry.space_group_name_H-M   'P 1'
#
loop_
_entity.id
_entity.type
_entity.pdbx_description
1 polymer ?
#
loop_
_entity_poly.entity_id
_entity_poly.type
_entity_poly.pdbx_seq_one_letter_code
_entity_poly.pdbx_strand_id
1 'polypeptide(L)'
;PWSNVATNVITEIEAHPLAEYLERGYPISLNTDDPGFFHTNIIKEFETMQLLHQLSPSQLTRFSQNAVAGSFLSEEKKQILQSEIDAYLNQHHHA
;
A
#
# COMPACT_ATOMS: atom_id res chain seq x y z
N PRO A 1 5.07 -6.60 2.43
CA PRO A 1 5.42 -6.78 3.86
C PRO A 1 5.88 -8.19 4.19
N TRP A 2 5.17 -9.20 3.67
CA TRP A 2 5.50 -10.60 3.91
C TRP A 2 6.88 -11.00 3.36
N SER A 3 7.36 -10.36 2.28
CA SER A 3 8.72 -10.58 1.79
C SER A 3 9.78 -10.26 2.85
N ASN A 4 9.59 -9.25 3.70
CA ASN A 4 10.54 -8.90 4.76
C ASN A 4 10.60 -9.98 5.86
N VAL A 5 9.48 -10.61 6.18
CA VAL A 5 9.45 -11.76 7.11
C VAL A 5 10.15 -12.96 6.47
N ALA A 6 9.77 -13.29 5.24
CA ALA A 6 10.30 -14.46 4.53
C ALA A 6 11.80 -14.35 4.21
N THR A 7 12.35 -13.13 4.14
CA THR A 7 13.78 -12.87 3.95
C THR A 7 14.54 -12.60 5.26
N ASN A 8 13.89 -12.74 6.41
CA ASN A 8 14.44 -12.46 7.74
C ASN A 8 14.96 -11.02 7.94
N VAL A 9 14.43 -10.04 7.17
CA VAL A 9 14.67 -8.62 7.43
C VAL A 9 13.98 -8.18 8.71
N ILE A 10 12.79 -8.75 8.98
CA ILE A 10 12.08 -8.65 10.25
C ILE A 10 11.68 -10.07 10.70
N THR A 11 11.53 -10.27 12.01
CA THR A 11 11.22 -11.58 12.59
C THR A 11 9.76 -11.97 12.49
N GLU A 12 8.86 -10.99 12.59
CA GLU A 12 7.42 -11.18 12.60
C GLU A 12 6.72 -10.01 11.90
N ILE A 13 5.52 -10.23 11.40
CA ILE A 13 4.82 -9.24 10.57
C ILE A 13 4.39 -8.02 11.38
N GLU A 14 4.14 -8.22 12.68
CA GLU A 14 3.80 -7.20 13.67
C GLU A 14 4.93 -6.18 13.88
N ALA A 15 6.18 -6.58 13.64
CA ALA A 15 7.34 -5.72 13.75
C ALA A 15 7.56 -4.83 12.50
N HIS A 16 6.69 -4.90 11.49
CA HIS A 16 6.86 -4.14 10.27
C HIS A 16 6.67 -2.62 10.52
N PRO A 17 7.62 -1.75 10.11
CA PRO A 17 7.61 -0.31 10.44
C PRO A 17 6.60 0.53 9.62
N LEU A 18 5.63 -0.11 8.96
CA LEU A 18 4.79 0.57 7.97
C LEU A 18 3.83 1.57 8.62
N ALA A 19 3.29 1.25 9.81
CA ALA A 19 2.48 2.20 10.56
C ALA A 19 3.27 3.47 10.95
N GLU A 20 4.50 3.31 11.44
CA GLU A 20 5.38 4.44 11.81
C GLU A 20 5.67 5.33 10.59
N TYR A 21 5.90 4.73 9.42
CA TYR A 21 6.12 5.48 8.18
C TYR A 21 4.87 6.25 7.73
N LEU A 22 3.67 5.67 7.89
CA LEU A 22 2.41 6.36 7.59
C LEU A 22 2.17 7.55 8.52
N GLU A 23 2.39 7.37 9.82
CA GLU A 23 2.24 8.41 10.86
C GLU A 23 3.19 9.58 10.61
N ARG A 24 4.43 9.29 10.19
CA ARG A 24 5.43 10.29 9.82
C ARG A 24 5.19 10.94 8.46
N GLY A 25 4.19 10.47 7.71
CA GLY A 25 3.83 11.02 6.41
C GLY A 25 4.81 10.69 5.30
N TYR A 26 5.61 9.62 5.43
CA TYR A 26 6.51 9.19 4.36
C TYR A 26 5.74 8.71 3.13
N PRO A 27 6.24 9.00 1.91
CA PRO A 27 5.60 8.58 0.66
C PRO A 27 5.92 7.11 0.37
N ILE A 28 5.22 6.21 1.07
CA ILE A 28 5.40 4.76 0.95
C ILE A 28 4.31 4.13 0.07
N SER A 29 4.68 3.11 -0.68
CA SER A 29 3.77 2.20 -1.40
C SER A 29 3.78 0.81 -0.77
N LEU A 30 2.74 0.01 -1.06
CA LEU A 30 2.66 -1.39 -0.64
C LEU A 30 2.86 -2.33 -1.83
N ASN A 31 3.71 -3.33 -1.67
CA ASN A 31 4.13 -4.21 -2.77
C ASN A 31 4.28 -5.67 -2.30
N THR A 32 4.13 -6.61 -3.24
CA THR A 32 4.29 -8.05 -3.01
C THR A 32 5.72 -8.55 -3.05
N ASP A 33 6.60 -7.80 -3.71
CA ASP A 33 7.95 -8.25 -4.10
C ASP A 33 7.84 -9.43 -5.09
N ASP A 34 7.95 -10.68 -4.63
CA ASP A 34 7.81 -11.90 -5.45
C ASP A 34 6.59 -12.74 -5.02
N PRO A 35 5.40 -12.51 -5.59
CA PRO A 35 4.16 -13.16 -5.13
C PRO A 35 4.18 -14.68 -5.28
N GLY A 36 4.86 -15.21 -6.30
CA GLY A 36 5.02 -16.65 -6.51
C GLY A 36 5.91 -17.32 -5.47
N PHE A 37 6.97 -16.63 -5.04
CA PHE A 37 7.92 -17.14 -4.05
C PHE A 37 7.36 -17.04 -2.62
N PHE A 38 6.65 -15.96 -2.30
CA PHE A 38 6.08 -15.72 -0.98
C PHE A 38 4.63 -16.22 -0.81
N HIS A 39 4.06 -16.86 -1.83
CA HIS A 39 2.67 -17.35 -1.85
C HIS A 39 1.61 -16.28 -1.45
N THR A 40 1.88 -15.03 -1.83
CA THR A 40 1.07 -13.84 -1.51
C THR A 40 0.46 -13.22 -2.77
N ASN A 41 -0.37 -12.20 -2.59
CA ASN A 41 -0.84 -11.31 -3.66
C ASN A 41 -1.08 -9.90 -3.09
N ILE A 42 -1.29 -8.91 -3.95
CA ILE A 42 -1.41 -7.52 -3.49
C ILE A 42 -2.58 -7.32 -2.52
N ILE A 43 -3.70 -8.02 -2.73
CA ILE A 43 -4.88 -7.94 -1.86
C ILE A 43 -4.51 -8.42 -0.45
N LYS A 44 -3.84 -9.57 -0.33
CA LYS A 44 -3.38 -10.11 0.96
C LYS A 44 -2.42 -9.17 1.69
N GLU A 45 -1.52 -8.51 0.98
CA GLU A 45 -0.62 -7.51 1.61
C GLU A 45 -1.43 -6.36 2.21
N PHE A 46 -2.41 -5.83 1.45
CA PHE A 46 -3.29 -4.75 1.92
C PHE A 46 -4.16 -5.19 3.10
N GLU A 47 -4.81 -6.35 3.01
CA GLU A 47 -5.64 -6.91 4.09
C GLU A 47 -4.81 -7.13 5.37
N THR A 48 -3.60 -7.67 5.24
CA THR A 48 -2.70 -7.89 6.38
C THR A 48 -2.37 -6.57 7.06
N MET A 49 -1.96 -5.54 6.30
CA MET A 49 -1.60 -4.24 6.87
C MET A 49 -2.82 -3.51 7.45
N GLN A 50 -3.99 -3.62 6.81
CA GLN A 50 -5.24 -3.07 7.32
C GLN A 50 -5.59 -3.67 8.68
N LEU A 51 -5.56 -5.01 8.80
CA LEU A 51 -5.93 -5.70 10.03
C LEU A 51 -4.94 -5.45 11.17
N LEU A 52 -3.64 -5.51 10.88
CA LEU A 52 -2.59 -5.32 11.91
C LEU A 52 -2.56 -3.90 12.48
N HIS A 53 -2.76 -2.90 11.62
CA HIS A 53 -2.60 -1.49 12.01
C HIS A 53 -3.93 -0.72 12.04
N GLN A 54 -5.06 -1.39 11.84
CA GLN A 54 -6.41 -0.80 11.82
C GLN A 54 -6.50 0.43 10.89
N LEU A 55 -5.88 0.31 9.71
CA LEU A 55 -5.77 1.42 8.77
C LEU A 55 -7.14 1.83 8.25
N SER A 56 -7.39 3.13 8.24
CA SER A 56 -8.59 3.70 7.64
C SER A 56 -8.59 3.52 6.11
N PRO A 57 -9.76 3.59 5.46
CA PRO A 57 -9.84 3.62 4.00
C PRO A 57 -8.93 4.70 3.39
N SER A 58 -8.88 5.89 3.98
CA SER A 58 -8.02 6.98 3.51
C SER A 58 -6.52 6.66 3.65
N GLN A 59 -6.10 5.99 4.72
CA GLN A 59 -4.71 5.53 4.87
C GLN A 59 -4.36 4.46 3.84
N LEU A 60 -5.28 3.54 3.54
CA LEU A 60 -5.09 2.52 2.51
C LEU A 60 -4.97 3.16 1.11
N THR A 61 -5.79 4.16 0.80
CA THR A 61 -5.71 4.90 -0.48
C THR A 61 -4.35 5.58 -0.66
N ARG A 62 -3.75 6.11 0.42
CA ARG A 62 -2.45 6.79 0.34
C ARG A 62 -1.37 5.90 -0.26
N PHE A 63 -1.39 4.58 -0.04
CA PHE A 63 -0.44 3.66 -0.68
C PHE A 63 -0.55 3.70 -2.20
N SER A 64 -1.77 3.65 -2.74
CA SER A 64 -2.01 3.69 -4.19
C SER A 64 -1.64 5.05 -4.77
N GLN A 65 -2.01 6.14 -4.09
CA GLN A 65 -1.65 7.50 -4.51
C GLN A 65 -0.13 7.72 -4.52
N ASN A 66 0.57 7.26 -3.48
CA ASN A 66 2.03 7.31 -3.40
C ASN A 66 2.68 6.45 -4.48
N ALA A 67 2.13 5.26 -4.78
CA ALA A 67 2.64 4.38 -5.84
C ALA A 67 2.53 5.06 -7.22
N VAL A 68 1.41 5.74 -7.51
CA VAL A 68 1.25 6.51 -8.75
C VAL A 68 2.24 7.67 -8.79
N ALA A 69 2.33 8.46 -7.72
CA ALA A 69 3.24 9.61 -7.65
C ALA A 69 4.72 9.20 -7.83
N GLY A 70 5.13 8.11 -7.19
CA GLY A 70 6.47 7.54 -7.24
C GLY A 70 6.77 6.68 -8.48
N SER A 71 5.79 6.44 -9.35
CA SER A 71 5.97 5.65 -10.57
C SER A 71 6.84 6.35 -11.60
N PHE A 72 7.42 5.58 -12.53
CA PHE A 72 8.18 6.10 -13.67
C PHE A 72 7.31 6.47 -14.88
N LEU A 73 6.01 6.69 -14.67
CA LEU A 73 5.09 7.17 -15.70
C LEU A 73 5.34 8.66 -16.01
N SER A 74 4.84 9.11 -17.17
CA SER A 74 4.75 10.54 -17.46
C SER A 74 3.78 11.23 -16.49
N GLU A 75 3.99 12.52 -16.24
CA GLU A 75 3.11 13.30 -15.38
C GLU A 75 1.65 13.29 -15.86
N GLU A 76 1.42 13.28 -17.17
CA GLU A 76 0.09 13.11 -17.76
C GLU A 76 -0.57 11.79 -17.32
N LYS A 77 0.15 10.66 -17.42
CA LYS A 77 -0.39 9.36 -17.01
C LYS A 77 -0.60 9.28 -15.49
N LYS A 78 0.27 9.90 -14.70
CA LYS A 78 0.08 10.00 -13.25
C LYS A 78 -1.19 10.77 -12.91
N GLN A 79 -1.45 11.90 -13.57
CA GLN A 79 -2.66 12.70 -13.35
C GLN A 79 -3.94 11.93 -13.69
N ILE A 80 -3.93 11.15 -14.79
CA ILE A 80 -5.05 10.28 -15.17
C ILE A 80 -5.32 9.25 -14.05
N LEU A 81 -4.29 8.51 -13.62
CA LEU A 81 -4.44 7.48 -12.58
C LEU A 81 -4.87 8.06 -11.22
N GLN A 82 -4.37 9.24 -10.84
CA GLN A 82 -4.84 9.91 -9.62
C GLN A 82 -6.30 10.29 -9.72
N SER A 83 -6.74 10.80 -10.88
CA SER A 83 -8.14 11.15 -11.11
C SER A 83 -9.06 9.93 -11.07
N GLU A 84 -8.59 8.78 -11.58
CA GLU A 84 -9.32 7.51 -11.49
C GLU A 84 -9.47 7.02 -10.04
N ILE A 85 -8.41 7.13 -9.24
CA ILE A 85 -8.46 6.80 -7.80
C ILE A 85 -9.47 7.70 -7.08
N ASP A 86 -9.40 9.02 -7.30
CA ASP A 86 -10.30 9.98 -6.67
C ASP A 86 -11.76 9.75 -7.10
N ALA A 87 -12.00 9.46 -8.38
CA ALA A 87 -13.33 9.12 -8.89
C ALA A 87 -13.89 7.84 -8.24
N TYR A 88 -13.06 6.80 -8.12
CA TYR A 88 -13.44 5.56 -7.44
C TYR A 88 -13.83 5.84 -5.99
N LEU A 89 -13.01 6.59 -5.25
CA LEU A 89 -13.34 6.94 -3.87
C LEU A 89 -14.67 7.67 -3.78
N ASN A 90 -14.88 8.71 -4.59
CA ASN A 90 -16.12 9.50 -4.60
C ASN A 90 -17.36 8.64 -4.87
N GLN A 91 -17.26 7.61 -5.71
CA GLN A 91 -18.36 6.67 -5.98
C GLN A 91 -18.62 5.71 -4.83
N HIS A 92 -17.61 5.44 -4.00
CA HIS A 92 -17.64 4.45 -2.92
C HIS A 92 -17.51 5.07 -1.53
N HIS A 93 -17.85 6.36 -1.38
CA HIS A 93 -17.92 7.11 -0.11
C HIS A 93 -19.11 6.67 0.80
N HIS A 94 -19.38 5.37 0.89
CA HIS A 94 -20.36 4.75 1.76
C HIS A 94 -19.74 3.55 2.50
N ALA A 95 -19.13 3.84 3.66
CA ALA A 95 -19.04 2.95 4.83
C ALA A 95 -18.64 3.76 6.05
#